data_AF-A0AAV3SUA1-F1
#
_entry.id   AF-A0AAV3SUA1-F1
#
_cell.length_a   1.000
_cell.length_b   1.000
_cell.length_c   1.000
_cell.angle_alpha   90.00
_cell.angle_beta   90.00
_cell.angle_gamma   90.00
#
_symmetry.space_group_name_H-M   'P 1'
#
loop_
_entity.id
_entity.type
_entity.pdbx_description
1 polymer ?
#
loop_
_entity_poly.entity_id
_entity_poly.type
_entity_poly.pdbx_seq_one_letter_code
_entity_poly.pdbx_strand_id
1 'polypeptide(L)' 'MTSKSVSTALTLYRSRTLTLEQAATVGGCSTAQLEESARAFAPTPAASDD' A
#
# COMPACT_ATOMS: atom_id res chain seq x y z
N MET A 1 -3.48 -20.08 8.08
CA MET A 1 -3.39 -19.50 6.73
C MET A 1 -3.65 -18.01 6.86
N THR A 2 -2.61 -17.18 6.77
CA THR A 2 -2.79 -15.72 6.80
C THR A 2 -3.55 -15.31 5.54
N SER A 3 -4.73 -14.75 5.73
CA SER A 3 -5.55 -14.24 4.64
C SER A 3 -4.76 -13.17 3.89
N LYS A 4 -4.46 -13.43 2.62
CA LYS A 4 -3.76 -12.50 1.72
C LYS A 4 -4.67 -11.28 1.51
N SER A 5 -4.21 -10.11 1.96
CA SER A 5 -4.99 -8.88 1.91
C SER A 5 -4.11 -7.69 1.53
N VAL A 6 -4.65 -6.85 0.64
CA VAL A 6 -4.01 -5.60 0.19
C VAL A 6 -3.70 -4.68 1.37
N SER A 7 -4.57 -4.64 2.38
CA SER A 7 -4.36 -3.85 3.61
C SER A 7 -3.12 -4.28 4.39
N THR A 8 -2.82 -5.59 4.44
CA THR A 8 -1.60 -6.11 5.08
C THR A 8 -0.36 -5.71 4.31
N ALA A 9 -0.37 -5.86 2.97
CA ALA A 9 0.71 -5.37 2.12
C ALA A 9 0.93 -3.87 2.28
N LEU A 10 -0.15 -3.08 2.30
CA LEU A 10 -0.07 -1.63 2.44
C LEU A 10 0.55 -1.24 3.80
N THR A 11 0.17 -1.95 4.86
CA THR A 11 0.74 -1.73 6.20
C THR A 11 2.23 -2.01 6.20
N LEU A 12 2.68 -3.14 5.64
CA LEU A 12 4.10 -3.50 5.57
C LEU A 12 4.93 -2.52 4.72
N TYR A 13 4.37 -2.10 3.59
CA TYR A 13 4.98 -1.10 2.72
C TYR A 13 5.11 0.26 3.42
N ARG A 14 4.05 0.73 4.11
CA ARG A 14 4.06 2.01 4.83
C ARG A 14 4.92 2.00 6.09
N SER A 15 5.04 0.86 6.76
CA SER A 15 6.00 0.65 7.84
C SER A 15 7.46 0.68 7.35
N ARG A 16 7.69 0.89 6.04
CA ARG A 16 9.00 0.90 5.37
C ARG A 16 9.82 -0.35 5.65
N THR A 17 9.15 -1.45 5.97
CA THR A 17 9.78 -2.74 6.29
C THR A 17 10.12 -3.49 5.01
N LEU A 18 9.29 -3.32 3.97
CA LEU A 18 9.39 -4.02 2.69
C LEU A 18 9.23 -3.04 1.53
N THR A 19 9.84 -3.38 0.39
CA THR A 19 9.60 -2.68 -0.88
C THR A 19 8.18 -2.97 -1.40
N LEU A 20 7.70 -2.16 -2.36
CA LEU A 20 6.37 -2.33 -2.97
C LEU A 20 6.17 -3.75 -3.52
N GLU A 21 7.16 -4.31 -4.21
CA GLU A 21 7.12 -5.66 -4.78
C GLU A 21 7.08 -6.75 -3.72
N GLN A 22 7.86 -6.60 -2.65
CA GLN A 22 7.89 -7.54 -1.53
C GLN A 22 6.56 -7.53 -0.78
N ALA A 23 6.02 -6.35 -0.50
CA ALA A 23 4.72 -6.20 0.15
C ALA A 23 3.59 -6.79 -0.71
N ALA A 24 3.61 -6.55 -2.03
CA ALA A 24 2.64 -7.11 -2.98
C ALA A 24 2.67 -8.65 -2.97
N THR A 25 3.86 -9.25 -2.96
CA THR A 25 4.04 -10.71 -2.86
C THR A 25 3.46 -11.28 -1.57
N VAL A 26 3.74 -10.64 -0.43
CA VAL A 26 3.23 -11.06 0.90
C VAL A 26 1.71 -10.91 0.98
N GLY A 27 1.15 -9.82 0.47
CA GLY A 27 -0.29 -9.57 0.45
C GLY A 27 -1.06 -10.31 -0.64
N GLY A 28 -0.36 -10.99 -1.57
CA GLY A 28 -0.98 -11.70 -2.68
C GLY A 28 -1.70 -10.79 -3.68
N CYS A 29 -1.23 -9.56 -3.85
CA CYS A 29 -1.79 -8.58 -4.78
C CYS A 29 -0.73 -8.14 -5.79
N SER A 30 -1.16 -7.50 -6.88
CA SER A 30 -0.22 -6.88 -7.83
C SER A 30 0.34 -5.58 -7.27
N THR A 31 1.56 -5.22 -7.68
CA THR A 31 2.18 -3.93 -7.34
C THR A 31 1.31 -2.75 -7.73
N ALA A 32 0.67 -2.79 -8.91
CA ALA A 32 -0.24 -1.74 -9.36
C ALA A 32 -1.43 -1.53 -8.40
N GLN A 33 -2.07 -2.61 -7.92
CA GLN A 33 -3.15 -2.52 -6.93
C GLN A 33 -2.67 -1.96 -5.60
N LEU A 34 -1.46 -2.35 -5.18
CA LEU A 34 -0.86 -1.84 -3.96
C LEU A 34 -0.53 -0.35 -4.07
N GLU A 35 0.00 0.09 -5.21
CA GLU A 35 0.34 1.49 -5.47
C GLU A 35 -0.92 2.36 -5.55
N GLU A 36 -1.97 1.89 -6.22
CA GLU A 36 -3.27 2.57 -6.26
C GLU A 36 -3.88 2.69 -4.86
N SER A 37 -3.86 1.61 -4.08
CA SER A 37 -4.31 1.63 -2.67
C SER A 37 -3.44 2.56 -1.83
N ALA A 38 -2.13 2.59 -2.07
CA ALA A 38 -1.21 3.47 -1.37
C ALA A 38 -1.47 4.95 -1.70
N ARG A 39 -1.79 5.27 -2.95
CA ARG A 39 -2.19 6.62 -3.37
C ARG A 39 -3.54 7.03 -2.79
N ALA A 40 -4.52 6.13 -2.80
CA ALA A 40 -5.86 6.39 -2.23
C ALA A 40 -5.81 6.67 -0.72
N PHE A 41 -4.88 6.03 0.00
CA PHE A 41 -4.67 6.22 1.43
C PHE A 41 -3.55 7.21 1.79
N ALA A 42 -2.83 7.75 0.79
CA ALA A 42 -1.91 8.84 1.05
C ALA A 42 -2.75 10.04 1.46
N PRO A 43 -2.40 10.75 2.55
CA PRO A 43 -3.02 12.04 2.80
C PRO A 43 -2.79 12.86 1.52
N THR A 44 -3.87 13.20 0.82
CA THR A 44 -3.79 14.18 -0.25
C THR A 44 -3.10 15.39 0.38
N PRO A 45 -1.95 15.86 -0.17
CA PRO A 45 -1.41 17.13 0.29
C PRO A 45 -2.57 18.09 0.11
N ALA A 46 -3.04 18.65 1.22
CA ALA A 46 -4.18 19.54 1.25
C ALA A 46 -4.03 20.46 0.05
N ALA A 47 -5.01 20.41 -0.85
CA ALA A 47 -5.16 21.47 -1.82
C ALA A 47 -5.05 22.75 -0.99
N SER A 48 -4.03 23.56 -1.28
CA SER A 48 -3.96 24.91 -0.77
C SER A 48 -5.28 25.55 -1.20
N ASP A 49 -6.21 25.63 -0.25
CA ASP A 49 -7.38 26.50 -0.31
C ASP A 49 -6.79 27.91 -0.29
N ASP A 50 -6.76 28.55 -1.46
CA ASP A 50 -6.50 29.99 -1.63
C ASP A 50 -7.85 30.71 -1.74
#